data_AF-A0AAI8XMM9-F1
#
_entry.id   AF-A0AAI8XMM9-F1
#
_cell.length_a   1.000
_cell.length_b   1.000
_cell.length_c   1.000
_cell.angle_alpha   90.00
_cell.angle_beta   90.00
_cell.angle_gamma   90.00
#
_symmetry.space_group_name_H-M   'P 1'
#
loop_
_entity.id
_entity.type
_entity.pdbx_description
1 polymer ?
#
loop_
_entity_poly.entity_id
_entity_poly.type
_entity_poly.pdbx_seq_one_letter_code
_entity_poly.pdbx_strand_id
1 'polypeptide(L)'
;MTDDTLARRLAERASQPLEPIYDLLGRIAAEVLRSRPPRAALTEGHFSGLQRMLADLLRDERGVWGMGFIAAPFVVEGRERYLAWWQRHDDRVARLRLNFDPTSIDVYDYLQMDWYQLALHGQQRVAYGPYVDYSGSDMYTITATIPIVGADGTFLGIAGADLVVGEVERKLLEVLRETGDDALIVSTERRVIAANTPRWFVGSRLPAMPAVGPAADPSAFREVADMPLGIGWVLAIAWPARD
;
A
#
# COMPACT_ATOMS: atom_id res chain seq x y z
N MET A 1 10.79 26.78 12.79
CA MET A 1 11.03 25.75 13.80
C MET A 1 9.87 24.78 13.72
N THR A 2 10.00 23.73 12.92
CA THR A 2 9.04 22.62 12.89
C THR A 2 9.11 21.93 14.24
N ASP A 3 7.98 21.89 14.95
CA ASP A 3 7.91 21.28 16.27
C ASP A 3 8.28 19.79 16.14
N ASP A 4 9.36 19.39 16.81
CA ASP A 4 9.89 18.02 16.78
C ASP A 4 9.17 17.18 17.83
N THR A 5 7.90 16.91 17.52
CA THR A 5 7.01 16.09 18.36
C THR A 5 7.45 14.63 18.34
N LEU A 6 7.15 13.90 19.42
CA LEU A 6 7.40 12.47 19.48
C LEU A 6 6.62 11.75 18.37
N ALA A 7 5.37 12.16 18.15
CA ALA A 7 4.53 11.56 17.11
C ALA A 7 5.18 11.66 15.72
N ARG A 8 5.72 12.82 15.34
CA ARG A 8 6.35 13.01 14.03
C ARG A 8 7.61 12.16 13.87
N ARG A 9 8.49 12.13 14.88
CA ARG A 9 9.70 11.28 14.85
C ARG A 9 9.37 9.80 14.71
N LEU A 10 8.37 9.31 15.46
CA LEU A 10 7.95 7.91 15.33
C LEU A 10 7.28 7.65 13.98
N ALA A 11 6.49 8.60 13.43
CA ALA A 11 5.84 8.44 12.14
C ALA A 11 6.86 8.30 11.00
N GLU A 12 7.87 9.18 10.98
CA GLU A 12 8.99 9.13 10.02
C GLU A 12 9.81 7.85 10.13
N ARG A 13 10.01 7.35 11.36
CA ARG A 13 10.74 6.10 11.59
C ARG A 13 9.93 4.86 11.25
N ALA A 14 8.63 4.87 11.56
CA ALA A 14 7.72 3.77 11.25
C ALA A 14 7.44 3.64 9.75
N SER A 15 7.65 4.70 8.94
CA SER A 15 7.58 4.58 7.48
C SER A 15 8.84 3.99 6.85
N GLN A 16 10.03 4.13 7.47
CA GLN A 16 11.28 3.62 6.89
C GLN A 16 11.26 2.13 6.51
N PRO A 17 10.69 1.20 7.31
CA PRO A 17 10.62 -0.20 6.95
C PRO A 17 9.78 -0.52 5.70
N LEU A 18 8.99 0.45 5.21
CA LEU A 18 8.18 0.33 4.00
C LEU A 18 8.88 0.95 2.76
N GLU A 19 9.90 1.79 2.92
CA GLU A 19 10.65 2.39 1.81
C GLU A 19 11.22 1.35 0.81
N PRO A 20 11.79 0.21 1.26
CA PRO A 20 12.26 -0.81 0.33
C PRO A 20 11.16 -1.32 -0.61
N ILE A 21 9.89 -1.35 -0.18
CA ILE A 21 8.77 -1.73 -1.04
C ILE A 21 8.62 -0.71 -2.17
N TYR A 22 8.63 0.58 -1.86
CA TYR A 22 8.50 1.63 -2.88
C TYR A 22 9.68 1.64 -3.86
N ASP A 23 10.89 1.30 -3.41
CA ASP A 23 12.04 1.11 -4.30
C ASP A 23 11.82 -0.06 -5.27
N LEU A 24 11.25 -1.18 -4.80
CA LEU A 24 10.87 -2.30 -5.66
C LEU A 24 9.81 -1.90 -6.68
N LEU A 25 8.79 -1.16 -6.25
CA LEU A 25 7.77 -0.63 -7.16
C LEU A 25 8.39 0.30 -8.22
N GLY A 26 9.39 1.10 -7.85
CA GLY A 26 10.16 1.93 -8.78
C GLY A 26 10.90 1.10 -9.84
N ARG A 27 11.45 -0.06 -9.47
CA ARG A 27 12.10 -0.99 -10.42
C ARG A 27 11.09 -1.57 -11.40
N ILE A 28 9.90 -1.95 -10.92
CA ILE A 28 8.79 -2.43 -11.75
C ILE A 28 8.38 -1.34 -12.74
N ALA A 29 8.15 -0.11 -12.27
CA ALA A 29 7.79 1.02 -13.10
C ALA A 29 8.84 1.27 -14.20
N ALA A 30 10.13 1.25 -13.85
CA ALA A 30 11.21 1.43 -14.79
C ALA A 30 11.27 0.30 -15.84
N GLU A 31 10.98 -0.94 -15.46
CA GLU A 31 10.92 -2.08 -16.40
C GLU A 31 9.74 -1.96 -17.37
N VAL A 32 8.56 -1.56 -16.88
CA VAL A 32 7.39 -1.29 -17.73
C VAL A 32 7.72 -0.20 -18.75
N LEU A 33 8.34 0.90 -18.32
CA LEU A 33 8.75 1.99 -19.21
C LEU A 33 9.76 1.52 -20.27
N ARG A 34 10.75 0.70 -19.89
CA ARG A 34 11.72 0.10 -20.83
C ARG A 34 11.08 -0.87 -21.83
N SER A 35 10.04 -1.58 -21.42
CA SER A 35 9.35 -2.55 -22.28
C SER A 35 8.55 -1.91 -23.42
N ARG A 36 8.32 -0.58 -23.36
CA ARG A 36 7.55 0.14 -24.38
C ARG A 36 8.32 0.25 -25.70
N PRO A 37 7.77 -0.29 -26.80
CA PRO A 37 8.36 -0.06 -28.11
C PRO A 37 8.15 1.40 -28.54
N PRO A 38 9.12 2.04 -29.22
CA PRO A 38 9.05 3.45 -29.58
C PRO A 38 8.04 3.76 -30.70
N ARG A 39 7.63 2.76 -31.49
CA ARG A 39 6.79 2.93 -32.70
C ARG A 39 5.75 1.82 -32.87
N ALA A 40 5.42 1.09 -31.81
CA ALA A 40 4.41 0.04 -31.84
C ALA A 40 3.52 0.12 -30.59
N ALA A 41 2.41 -0.58 -30.61
CA ALA A 41 1.58 -0.74 -29.42
C ALA A 41 2.29 -1.66 -28.40
N LEU A 42 2.09 -1.39 -27.11
CA LEU A 42 2.58 -2.25 -26.05
C LEU A 42 1.70 -3.50 -25.98
N THR A 43 2.26 -4.67 -26.25
CA THR A 43 1.58 -5.96 -26.14
C THR A 43 2.06 -6.76 -24.93
N GLU A 44 1.30 -7.78 -24.54
CA GLU A 44 1.66 -8.71 -23.46
C GLU A 44 3.04 -9.38 -23.66
N GLY A 45 3.45 -9.59 -24.92
CA GLY A 45 4.74 -10.19 -25.26
C GLY A 45 5.96 -9.38 -24.80
N HIS A 46 5.80 -8.07 -24.56
CA HIS A 46 6.90 -7.21 -24.08
C HIS A 46 7.21 -7.40 -22.59
N PHE A 47 6.33 -8.05 -21.81
CA PHE A 47 6.50 -8.20 -20.36
C PHE A 47 7.30 -9.43 -19.92
N SER A 48 8.01 -10.12 -20.83
CA SER A 48 8.82 -11.29 -20.43
C SER A 48 9.95 -10.92 -19.47
N GLY A 49 10.55 -9.72 -19.60
CA GLY A 49 11.53 -9.18 -18.66
C GLY A 49 10.92 -8.92 -17.29
N LEU A 50 9.77 -8.23 -17.27
CA LEU A 50 8.99 -7.99 -16.06
C LEU A 50 8.62 -9.29 -15.34
N GLN A 51 8.13 -10.31 -16.06
CA GLN A 51 7.79 -11.60 -15.46
C GLN A 51 8.98 -12.23 -14.72
N ARG A 52 10.18 -12.25 -15.32
CA ARG A 52 11.38 -12.81 -14.68
C ARG A 52 11.74 -12.02 -13.42
N MET A 53 11.73 -10.69 -13.53
CA MET A 53 12.01 -9.79 -12.41
C MET A 53 11.05 -10.04 -11.24
N LEU A 54 9.74 -10.09 -11.48
CA LEU A 54 8.73 -10.31 -10.44
C LEU A 54 8.89 -11.68 -9.77
N ALA A 55 9.22 -12.72 -10.54
CA ALA A 55 9.43 -14.06 -10.00
C ALA A 55 10.62 -14.14 -9.03
N ASP A 56 11.71 -13.43 -9.33
CA ASP A 56 12.87 -13.36 -8.44
C ASP A 56 12.58 -12.49 -7.21
N LEU A 57 11.96 -11.32 -7.38
CA LEU A 57 11.59 -10.45 -6.26
C LEU A 57 10.65 -11.13 -5.27
N LEU A 58 9.62 -11.83 -5.75
CA LEU A 58 8.66 -12.54 -4.89
C LEU A 58 9.27 -13.75 -4.18
N ARG A 59 10.41 -14.28 -4.65
CA ARG A 59 11.15 -15.33 -3.94
C ARG A 59 11.91 -14.75 -2.75
N ASP A 60 12.49 -13.57 -2.91
CA ASP A 60 13.38 -12.96 -1.92
C ASP A 60 12.62 -12.15 -0.86
N GLU A 61 11.53 -11.47 -1.26
CA GLU A 61 10.86 -10.47 -0.43
C GLU A 61 9.67 -11.03 0.36
N ARG A 62 9.94 -11.75 1.45
CA ARG A 62 8.91 -12.46 2.25
C ARG A 62 7.73 -11.59 2.72
N GLY A 63 7.91 -10.29 2.90
CA GLY A 63 6.84 -9.36 3.27
C GLY A 63 5.83 -9.04 2.16
N VAL A 64 6.11 -9.42 0.90
CA VAL A 64 5.24 -9.18 -0.25
C VAL A 64 4.55 -10.46 -0.70
N TRP A 65 3.22 -10.45 -0.69
CA TRP A 65 2.39 -11.56 -1.16
C TRP A 65 2.32 -11.62 -2.69
N GLY A 66 2.06 -10.46 -3.31
CA GLY A 66 1.96 -10.31 -4.75
C GLY A 66 2.45 -8.95 -5.19
N MET A 67 2.90 -8.84 -6.44
CA MET A 67 3.32 -7.57 -7.02
C MET A 67 3.24 -7.62 -8.54
N GLY A 68 3.19 -6.43 -9.14
CA GLY A 68 3.24 -6.32 -10.59
C GLY A 68 2.80 -4.99 -11.13
N PHE A 69 2.34 -5.05 -12.39
CA PHE A 69 1.86 -3.91 -13.16
C PHE A 69 0.36 -4.05 -13.43
N ILE A 70 -0.37 -2.96 -13.20
CA ILE A 70 -1.79 -2.84 -13.51
C ILE A 70 -1.93 -1.67 -14.49
N ALA A 71 -2.37 -1.97 -15.71
CA ALA A 71 -2.34 -1.02 -16.81
C ALA A 71 -3.51 -0.03 -16.76
N ALA A 72 -3.26 1.20 -17.20
CA ALA A 72 -4.34 2.10 -17.56
C ALA A 72 -5.09 1.59 -18.80
N PRO A 73 -6.36 2.00 -18.99
CA PRO A 73 -7.18 1.46 -20.06
C PRO A 73 -6.53 1.58 -21.44
N PHE A 74 -6.53 0.47 -22.17
CA PHE A 74 -6.01 0.38 -23.55
C PHE A 74 -4.52 0.69 -23.72
N VAL A 75 -3.75 0.81 -22.63
CA VAL A 75 -2.28 0.90 -22.71
C VAL A 75 -1.68 -0.38 -23.28
N VAL A 76 -2.28 -1.54 -22.96
CA VAL A 76 -1.93 -2.81 -23.59
C VAL A 76 -2.89 -3.07 -24.74
N GLU A 77 -2.32 -3.34 -25.92
CA GLU A 77 -3.07 -3.43 -27.18
C GLU A 77 -4.26 -4.40 -27.08
N GLY A 78 -5.45 -3.89 -27.43
CA GLY A 78 -6.69 -4.66 -27.43
C GLY A 78 -7.22 -5.03 -26.04
N ARG A 79 -6.69 -4.43 -24.96
CA ARG A 79 -7.11 -4.72 -23.58
C ARG A 79 -7.59 -3.46 -22.88
N GLU A 80 -8.89 -3.36 -22.63
CA GLU A 80 -9.43 -2.30 -21.75
C GLU A 80 -8.88 -2.43 -20.34
N ARG A 81 -8.78 -3.65 -19.82
CA ARG A 81 -8.19 -3.96 -18.53
C ARG A 81 -7.06 -4.98 -18.71
N TYR A 82 -5.92 -4.71 -18.10
CA TYR A 82 -4.76 -5.61 -18.16
C TYR A 82 -3.96 -5.59 -16.86
N LEU A 83 -3.60 -6.78 -16.42
CA LEU A 83 -2.88 -7.02 -15.18
C LEU A 83 -1.75 -8.04 -15.44
N ALA A 84 -0.53 -7.59 -15.17
CA ALA A 84 0.68 -8.39 -15.15
C ALA A 84 1.12 -8.51 -13.68
N TRP A 85 0.45 -9.39 -12.94
CA TRP A 85 0.64 -9.58 -11.51
C TRP A 85 1.02 -11.01 -11.19
N TRP A 86 2.03 -11.18 -10.34
CA TRP A 86 2.43 -12.47 -9.81
C TRP A 86 2.28 -12.44 -8.30
N GLN A 87 1.89 -13.57 -7.74
CA GLN A 87 1.73 -13.72 -6.31
C GLN A 87 2.17 -15.10 -5.86
N ARG A 88 2.41 -15.24 -4.57
CA ARG A 88 2.68 -16.53 -3.95
C ARG A 88 1.43 -17.38 -3.99
N HIS A 89 1.65 -18.66 -4.27
CA HIS A 89 0.68 -19.73 -4.16
C HIS A 89 1.44 -20.95 -3.63
N ASP A 90 1.24 -21.27 -2.36
CA ASP A 90 2.04 -22.25 -1.63
C ASP A 90 3.55 -21.94 -1.75
N ASP A 91 4.36 -22.92 -2.16
CA ASP A 91 5.81 -22.80 -2.35
C ASP A 91 6.22 -22.21 -3.71
N ARG A 92 5.26 -21.69 -4.50
CA ARG A 92 5.49 -21.23 -5.87
C ARG A 92 5.02 -19.80 -6.08
N VAL A 93 5.57 -19.17 -7.12
CA VAL A 93 5.10 -17.88 -7.64
C VAL A 93 4.32 -18.14 -8.91
N ALA A 94 3.07 -17.70 -8.95
CA ALA A 94 2.16 -17.89 -10.07
C ALA A 94 1.57 -16.57 -10.53
N ARG A 95 1.21 -16.49 -11.81
CA ARG A 95 0.53 -15.31 -12.35
C ARG A 95 -0.93 -15.31 -11.89
N LEU A 96 -1.37 -14.19 -11.33
CA LEU A 96 -2.78 -13.99 -11.01
C LEU A 96 -3.59 -13.79 -12.30
N ARG A 97 -4.70 -14.51 -12.41
CA ARG A 97 -5.66 -14.42 -13.53
C ARG A 97 -7.01 -14.05 -12.94
N LEU A 98 -7.53 -12.91 -13.38
CA LEU A 98 -8.78 -12.32 -12.88
C LEU A 98 -9.78 -12.19 -14.01
N ASN A 99 -11.07 -12.16 -13.65
CA ASN A 99 -12.14 -11.86 -14.59
C ASN A 99 -12.28 -10.34 -14.74
N PHE A 100 -12.17 -9.83 -15.97
CA PHE A 100 -12.35 -8.40 -16.27
C PHE A 100 -13.60 -8.11 -17.09
N ASP A 101 -14.47 -9.09 -17.29
CA ASP A 101 -15.75 -8.90 -17.98
C ASP A 101 -16.68 -8.02 -17.14
N PRO A 102 -17.01 -6.78 -17.56
CA PRO A 102 -17.84 -5.86 -16.80
C PRO A 102 -19.29 -6.32 -16.64
N THR A 103 -19.72 -7.34 -17.39
CA THR A 103 -21.05 -7.93 -17.30
C THR A 103 -21.12 -9.08 -16.29
N SER A 104 -19.96 -9.54 -15.79
CA SER A 104 -19.90 -10.65 -14.84
C SER A 104 -20.06 -10.19 -13.39
N ILE A 105 -20.66 -11.05 -12.57
CA ILE A 105 -20.85 -10.81 -11.13
C ILE A 105 -19.55 -10.91 -10.33
N ASP A 106 -18.53 -11.59 -10.86
CA ASP A 106 -17.20 -11.79 -10.26
C ASP A 106 -16.14 -10.89 -10.92
N VAL A 107 -16.55 -9.80 -11.56
CA VAL A 107 -15.65 -8.83 -12.18
C VAL A 107 -14.67 -8.25 -11.17
N TYR A 108 -13.39 -8.26 -11.51
CA TYR A 108 -12.34 -7.53 -10.81
C TYR A 108 -12.17 -6.15 -11.45
N ASP A 109 -13.03 -5.20 -11.08
CA ASP A 109 -12.95 -3.84 -11.62
C ASP A 109 -11.95 -2.96 -10.86
N TYR A 110 -10.66 -3.22 -11.10
CA TYR A 110 -9.58 -2.45 -10.46
C TYR A 110 -9.63 -0.95 -10.76
N LEU A 111 -10.32 -0.53 -11.81
CA LEU A 111 -10.48 0.88 -12.13
C LEU A 111 -11.32 1.60 -11.08
N GLN A 112 -12.13 0.91 -10.27
CA GLN A 112 -12.90 1.54 -9.20
C GLN A 112 -12.19 1.48 -7.83
N MET A 113 -11.05 0.81 -7.74
CA MET A 113 -10.36 0.61 -6.47
C MET A 113 -9.61 1.87 -6.04
N ASP A 114 -9.71 2.23 -4.77
CA ASP A 114 -9.12 3.46 -4.23
C ASP A 114 -7.60 3.52 -4.44
N TRP A 115 -6.88 2.41 -4.29
CA TRP A 115 -5.44 2.36 -4.53
C TRP A 115 -5.03 2.66 -5.98
N TYR A 116 -5.93 2.42 -6.94
CA TYR A 116 -5.74 2.76 -8.34
C TYR A 116 -6.12 4.22 -8.57
N GLN A 117 -7.30 4.63 -8.08
CA GLN A 117 -7.83 5.97 -8.22
C GLN A 117 -6.92 7.03 -7.58
N LEU A 118 -6.36 6.76 -6.40
CA LEU A 118 -5.40 7.66 -5.75
C LEU A 118 -4.17 7.90 -6.63
N ALA A 119 -3.56 6.83 -7.16
CA ALA A 119 -2.40 6.95 -8.05
C ALA A 119 -2.74 7.66 -9.37
N LEU A 120 -3.89 7.35 -9.97
CA LEU A 120 -4.41 8.02 -11.16
C LEU A 120 -4.58 9.53 -10.95
N HIS A 121 -5.06 9.94 -9.77
CA HIS A 121 -5.25 11.35 -9.41
C HIS A 121 -3.98 12.04 -8.89
N GLY A 122 -2.81 11.41 -9.05
CA GLY A 122 -1.52 12.04 -8.82
C GLY A 122 -0.86 11.71 -7.48
N GLN A 123 -1.43 10.81 -6.68
CA GLN A 123 -0.78 10.34 -5.47
C GLN A 123 0.47 9.54 -5.84
N GLN A 124 1.65 10.02 -5.43
CA GLN A 124 2.93 9.43 -5.85
C GLN A 124 3.25 8.12 -5.13
N ARG A 125 2.68 7.93 -3.94
CA ARG A 125 2.84 6.74 -3.10
C ARG A 125 1.51 6.49 -2.39
N VAL A 126 1.11 5.23 -2.33
CA VAL A 126 -0.11 4.79 -1.65
C VAL A 126 0.22 3.56 -0.80
N ALA A 127 -0.44 3.41 0.34
CA ALA A 127 -0.41 2.23 1.22
C ALA A 127 -1.83 1.83 1.64
N TYR A 128 -2.70 1.51 0.67
CA TYR A 128 -4.12 1.38 0.94
C TYR A 128 -4.46 0.14 1.77
N GLY A 129 -5.35 0.30 2.76
CA GLY A 129 -5.84 -0.80 3.59
C GLY A 129 -5.53 -0.62 5.08
N PRO A 130 -5.50 -1.71 5.85
CA PRO A 130 -5.67 -3.10 5.42
C PRO A 130 -7.12 -3.44 5.04
N TYR A 131 -7.31 -4.30 4.03
CA TYR A 131 -8.61 -4.80 3.57
C TYR A 131 -8.51 -6.26 3.11
N VAL A 132 -9.65 -6.93 2.93
CA VAL A 132 -9.69 -8.30 2.36
C VAL A 132 -9.91 -8.19 0.86
N ASP A 133 -8.97 -8.71 0.07
CA ASP A 133 -9.00 -8.67 -1.39
C ASP A 133 -9.66 -9.92 -1.98
N TYR A 134 -10.96 -10.10 -1.71
CA TYR A 134 -11.74 -11.31 -2.01
C TYR A 134 -11.64 -11.80 -3.46
N SER A 135 -11.64 -10.86 -4.40
CA SER A 135 -11.64 -11.19 -5.84
C SER A 135 -10.24 -11.21 -6.45
N GLY A 136 -9.20 -10.87 -5.68
CA GLY A 136 -7.82 -10.78 -6.13
C GLY A 136 -6.94 -11.85 -5.49
N SER A 137 -6.28 -11.47 -4.39
CA SER A 137 -5.38 -12.35 -3.63
C SER A 137 -6.07 -13.26 -2.61
N ASP A 138 -7.35 -13.00 -2.27
CA ASP A 138 -8.11 -13.61 -1.16
C ASP A 138 -7.42 -13.45 0.21
N MET A 139 -6.60 -12.41 0.34
CA MET A 139 -5.81 -12.14 1.53
C MET A 139 -6.26 -10.85 2.21
N TYR A 140 -6.07 -10.81 3.53
CA TYR A 140 -6.03 -9.55 4.26
C TYR A 140 -4.70 -8.85 3.97
N THR A 141 -4.75 -7.74 3.23
CA THR A 141 -3.58 -7.10 2.60
C THR A 141 -3.56 -5.58 2.82
N ILE A 142 -2.37 -5.00 2.71
CA ILE A 142 -2.17 -3.58 2.40
C ILE A 142 -1.61 -3.49 0.99
N THR A 143 -2.27 -2.76 0.10
CA THR A 143 -1.84 -2.60 -1.28
C THR A 143 -1.06 -1.31 -1.43
N ALA A 144 0.25 -1.44 -1.62
CA ALA A 144 1.16 -0.34 -1.90
C ALA A 144 1.22 -0.08 -3.40
N THR A 145 1.08 1.17 -3.84
CA THR A 145 1.12 1.53 -5.26
C THR A 145 1.92 2.80 -5.53
N ILE A 146 2.49 2.89 -6.72
CA ILE A 146 3.03 4.11 -7.31
C ILE A 146 2.53 4.26 -8.75
N PRO A 147 2.32 5.50 -9.25
CA PRO A 147 1.94 5.73 -10.63
C PRO A 147 3.11 5.47 -11.58
N ILE A 148 2.81 4.93 -12.76
CA ILE A 148 3.76 4.82 -13.87
C ILE A 148 3.36 5.86 -14.91
N VAL A 149 4.20 6.87 -15.09
CA VAL A 149 3.94 7.99 -15.99
C VAL A 149 5.01 8.01 -17.08
N GLY A 150 4.59 8.11 -18.34
CA GLY A 150 5.46 8.26 -19.50
C GLY A 150 6.21 9.59 -19.49
N ALA A 151 7.28 9.69 -20.29
CA ALA A 151 8.06 10.92 -20.43
C ALA A 151 7.22 12.11 -20.98
N ASP A 152 6.11 11.81 -21.63
CA ASP A 152 5.11 12.75 -22.16
C ASP A 152 4.04 13.14 -21.11
N GLY A 153 4.13 12.64 -19.88
CA GLY A 153 3.12 12.86 -18.84
C GLY A 153 1.92 11.91 -18.91
N THR A 154 1.90 10.97 -19.86
CA THR A 154 0.79 10.02 -20.00
C THR A 154 0.80 9.00 -18.86
N PHE A 155 -0.30 8.88 -18.12
CA PHE A 155 -0.48 7.82 -17.12
C PHE A 155 -0.64 6.45 -17.79
N LEU A 156 0.22 5.50 -17.44
CA LEU A 156 0.29 4.17 -18.05
C LEU A 156 -0.32 3.08 -17.18
N GLY A 157 -0.66 3.41 -15.94
CA GLY A 157 -1.09 2.48 -14.92
C GLY A 157 -0.25 2.63 -13.67
N ILE A 158 -0.18 1.58 -12.87
CA ILE A 158 0.53 1.56 -11.58
C ILE A 158 1.46 0.36 -11.48
N ALA A 159 2.54 0.54 -10.72
CA ALA A 159 3.24 -0.57 -10.11
C ALA A 159 2.64 -0.78 -8.71
N GLY A 160 2.35 -2.02 -8.35
CA GLY A 160 1.73 -2.35 -7.08
C GLY A 160 2.34 -3.57 -6.39
N ALA A 161 2.14 -3.63 -5.08
CA ALA A 161 2.46 -4.79 -4.25
C ALA A 161 1.41 -4.97 -3.15
N ASP A 162 1.00 -6.21 -2.94
CA ASP A 162 0.19 -6.65 -1.81
C ASP A 162 1.11 -7.08 -0.67
N LEU A 163 0.98 -6.41 0.47
CA LEU A 163 1.80 -6.64 1.64
C LEU A 163 1.08 -7.52 2.66
N VAL A 164 1.83 -8.46 3.24
CA VAL A 164 1.32 -9.29 4.33
C VAL A 164 1.11 -8.41 5.56
N VAL A 165 -0.14 -8.24 6.00
CA VAL A 165 -0.49 -7.27 7.06
C VAL A 165 0.29 -7.54 8.36
N GLY A 166 0.40 -8.80 8.78
CA GLY A 166 1.13 -9.15 10.01
C GLY A 166 2.62 -8.79 9.96
N GLU A 167 3.24 -8.81 8.79
CA GLU A 167 4.63 -8.39 8.60
C GLU A 167 4.79 -6.87 8.70
N VAL A 168 3.83 -6.12 8.13
CA VAL A 168 3.78 -4.67 8.26
C VAL A 168 3.53 -4.27 9.72
N GLU A 169 2.50 -4.84 10.35
CA GLU A 169 2.18 -4.61 11.77
C GLU A 169 3.41 -4.84 12.66
N ARG A 170 4.12 -5.96 12.48
CA ARG A 170 5.31 -6.28 13.28
C ARG A 170 6.37 -5.19 13.17
N LYS A 171 6.71 -4.76 11.96
CA LYS A 171 7.72 -3.71 11.71
C LYS A 171 7.29 -2.36 12.30
N LEU A 172 6.01 -2.03 12.20
CA LEU A 172 5.46 -0.79 12.79
C LEU A 172 5.53 -0.85 14.32
N LEU A 173 5.14 -1.99 14.91
CA LEU A 173 5.14 -2.21 16.34
C LEU A 173 6.55 -2.16 16.95
N GLU A 174 7.57 -2.64 16.24
CA GLU A 174 8.98 -2.52 16.65
C GLU A 174 9.36 -1.06 16.93
N VAL A 175 8.93 -0.12 16.08
CA VAL A 175 9.17 1.33 16.27
C VAL A 175 8.34 1.89 17.41
N LEU A 176 7.06 1.51 17.52
CA LEU A 176 6.18 2.01 18.59
C LEU A 176 6.65 1.58 19.98
N ARG A 177 7.34 0.44 20.11
CA ARG A 177 7.89 -0.05 21.39
C ARG A 177 9.08 0.74 21.91
N GLU A 178 9.62 1.66 21.12
CA GLU A 178 10.76 2.48 21.53
C GLU A 178 10.38 3.67 22.42
N THR A 179 9.08 3.96 22.52
CA THR A 179 8.55 4.90 23.50
C THR A 179 7.87 4.16 24.64
N GLY A 180 7.92 4.75 25.85
CA GLY A 180 7.12 4.31 26.99
C GLY A 180 5.69 4.87 26.99
N ASP A 181 5.38 5.81 26.08
CA ASP A 181 4.02 6.33 25.92
C ASP A 181 3.14 5.37 25.10
N ASP A 182 1.86 5.34 25.44
CA ASP A 182 0.85 4.64 24.64
C ASP A 182 0.75 5.26 23.24
N ALA A 183 1.05 4.46 22.22
CA ALA A 183 1.13 4.88 20.83
C ALA A 183 0.41 3.89 19.90
N LEU A 184 -0.18 4.42 18.83
CA LEU A 184 -0.87 3.65 17.81
C LEU A 184 -0.76 4.30 16.44
N ILE A 185 -0.85 3.48 15.40
CA ILE A 185 -0.95 3.89 14.00
C ILE A 185 -2.34 3.55 13.49
N VAL A 186 -2.98 4.50 12.82
CA VAL A 186 -4.37 4.41 12.38
C VAL A 186 -4.44 4.73 10.89
N SER A 187 -5.14 3.89 10.12
CA SER A 187 -5.38 4.13 8.70
C SER A 187 -6.41 5.22 8.45
N THR A 188 -6.49 5.67 7.20
CA THR A 188 -7.53 6.61 6.71
C THR A 188 -8.96 6.11 6.97
N GLU A 189 -9.18 4.80 7.07
CA GLU A 189 -10.48 4.21 7.38
C GLU A 189 -10.82 4.18 8.88
N ARG A 190 -9.94 4.75 9.72
CA ARG A 190 -9.96 4.71 11.20
C ARG A 190 -9.62 3.34 11.78
N ARG A 191 -8.95 2.46 11.03
CA ARG A 191 -8.55 1.15 11.54
C ARG A 191 -7.21 1.24 12.25
N VAL A 192 -7.11 0.64 13.42
CA VAL A 192 -5.82 0.52 14.13
C VAL A 192 -4.95 -0.50 13.40
N ILE A 193 -3.79 -0.05 12.91
CA ILE A 193 -2.82 -0.87 12.17
C ILE A 193 -1.84 -1.53 13.12
N ALA A 194 -1.36 -0.78 14.11
CA ALA A 194 -0.43 -1.24 15.14
C ALA A 194 -0.64 -0.41 16.41
N ALA A 195 -0.46 -1.02 17.58
CA ALA A 195 -0.48 -0.33 18.86
C ALA A 195 0.49 -1.01 19.84
N ASN A 196 1.20 -0.23 20.66
CA ASN A 196 2.12 -0.76 21.69
C ASN A 196 1.43 -1.03 23.04
N THR A 197 0.10 -0.90 23.10
CA THR A 197 -0.70 -0.85 24.32
C THR A 197 -2.00 -1.64 24.15
N PRO A 198 -2.54 -2.28 25.21
CA PRO A 198 -3.80 -3.03 25.11
C PRO A 198 -5.05 -2.13 25.04
N ARG A 199 -4.91 -0.80 25.20
CA ARG A 199 -6.04 0.15 25.15
C ARG A 199 -6.75 0.18 23.80
N TRP A 200 -6.04 -0.16 22.72
CA TRP A 200 -6.58 -0.23 21.37
C TRP A 200 -6.18 -1.55 20.71
N PHE A 201 -7.16 -2.26 20.16
CA PHE A 201 -6.94 -3.53 19.50
C PHE A 201 -6.61 -3.30 18.03
N VAL A 202 -5.57 -3.97 17.52
CA VAL A 202 -5.26 -3.99 16.08
C VAL A 202 -6.46 -4.54 15.31
N GLY A 203 -6.75 -3.93 14.15
CA GLY A 203 -7.90 -4.23 13.31
C GLY A 203 -9.21 -3.55 13.75
N SER A 204 -9.30 -3.05 14.99
CA SER A 204 -10.48 -2.31 15.45
C SER A 204 -10.63 -0.98 14.71
N ARG A 205 -11.87 -0.52 14.57
CA ARG A 205 -12.20 0.78 13.96
C ARG A 205 -12.50 1.80 15.05
N LEU A 206 -11.73 2.88 15.10
CA LEU A 206 -11.97 4.00 16.00
C LEU A 206 -13.22 4.78 15.60
N PRO A 207 -13.95 5.41 16.54
CA PRO A 207 -15.17 6.18 16.23
C PRO A 207 -14.88 7.42 15.38
N ALA A 208 -13.69 8.01 15.52
CA ALA A 208 -13.21 9.16 14.75
C ALA A 208 -11.71 8.97 14.43
N MET A 209 -11.18 9.76 13.49
CA MET A 209 -9.73 9.85 13.31
C MET A 209 -9.08 10.46 14.57
N PRO A 210 -7.88 10.02 14.95
CA PRO A 210 -7.12 10.66 16.03
C PRO A 210 -6.98 12.16 15.81
N ALA A 211 -7.30 12.94 16.84
CA ALA A 211 -7.14 14.39 16.84
C ALA A 211 -6.49 14.85 18.15
N VAL A 212 -5.69 15.91 18.07
CA VAL A 212 -5.07 16.51 19.25
C VAL A 212 -6.13 17.22 20.09
N GLY A 213 -6.12 17.00 21.40
CA GLY A 213 -7.04 17.64 22.33
C GLY A 213 -6.64 17.48 23.80
N PRO A 214 -7.41 18.10 24.71
CA PRO A 214 -7.06 18.12 26.13
C PRO A 214 -7.23 16.74 26.77
N ALA A 215 -6.43 16.44 27.80
CA ALA A 215 -6.51 15.16 28.54
C ALA A 215 -7.87 14.89 29.21
N ALA A 216 -8.76 15.88 29.29
CA ALA A 216 -10.13 15.74 29.80
C ALA A 216 -11.09 15.12 28.78
N ASP A 217 -10.75 15.16 27.50
CA ASP A 217 -11.49 14.50 26.44
C ASP A 217 -10.97 13.06 26.25
N PRO A 218 -11.79 12.02 26.51
CA PRO A 218 -11.36 10.63 26.39
C PRO A 218 -11.10 10.19 24.94
N SER A 219 -11.53 10.96 23.94
CA SER A 219 -11.30 10.70 22.51
C SER A 219 -10.07 11.43 21.95
N ALA A 220 -9.48 12.33 22.73
CA ALA A 220 -8.36 13.16 22.32
C ALA A 220 -7.00 12.47 22.54
N PHE A 221 -6.09 12.76 21.62
CA PHE A 221 -4.69 12.36 21.70
C PHE A 221 -3.81 13.53 22.12
N ARG A 222 -2.69 13.23 22.76
CA ARG A 222 -1.69 14.23 23.17
C ARG A 222 -0.96 14.78 21.96
N GLU A 223 -0.59 13.90 21.04
CA GLU A 223 0.08 14.25 19.79
C GLU A 223 -0.49 13.39 18.66
N VAL A 224 -0.58 13.96 17.46
CA VAL A 224 -0.95 13.25 16.23
C VAL A 224 -0.04 13.77 15.11
N ALA A 225 0.48 12.87 14.28
CA ALA A 225 1.28 13.22 13.12
C ALA A 225 0.92 12.35 11.92
N ASP A 226 0.89 12.94 10.73
CA ASP A 226 0.72 12.20 9.49
C ASP A 226 1.93 11.29 9.23
N MET A 227 1.67 10.09 8.73
CA MET A 227 2.71 9.21 8.22
C MET A 227 3.03 9.57 6.76
N PRO A 228 4.31 9.59 6.35
CA PRO A 228 4.73 9.94 4.99
C PRO A 228 4.52 8.78 3.99
N LEU A 229 3.37 8.12 4.04
CA LEU A 229 2.99 6.99 3.17
C LEU A 229 2.13 7.43 1.97
N GLY A 230 1.96 8.75 1.81
CA GLY A 230 1.18 9.36 0.74
C GLY A 230 -0.34 9.17 0.87
N ILE A 231 -0.80 8.54 1.94
CA ILE A 231 -2.22 8.50 2.33
C ILE A 231 -2.32 8.87 3.81
N GLY A 232 -3.46 9.43 4.23
CA GLY A 232 -3.68 10.01 5.57
C GLY A 232 -3.72 9.02 6.74
N TRP A 233 -2.79 8.07 6.76
CA TRP A 233 -2.45 7.32 7.96
C TRP A 233 -1.80 8.27 8.96
N VAL A 234 -2.14 8.07 10.23
CA VAL A 234 -1.61 8.90 11.31
C VAL A 234 -1.00 8.04 12.40
N LEU A 235 0.05 8.55 13.01
CA LEU A 235 0.55 8.06 14.29
C LEU A 235 0.04 8.98 15.39
N ALA A 236 -0.51 8.39 16.45
CA ALA A 236 -1.04 9.12 17.58
C ALA A 236 -0.38 8.67 18.90
N ILE A 237 -0.14 9.62 19.79
CA ILE A 237 0.34 9.40 21.16
C ILE A 237 -0.79 9.77 22.11
N ALA A 238 -1.18 8.82 22.95
CA ALA A 238 -2.26 9.02 23.89
C ALA A 238 -1.80 9.75 25.16
N TRP A 239 -2.76 10.36 25.84
CA TRP A 239 -2.57 10.72 27.24
C TRP A 239 -2.41 9.45 28.09
N PRO A 240 -1.59 9.47 29.17
CA PRO A 240 -1.50 8.36 30.11
C PRO A 240 -2.89 7.92 30.60
N ALA A 241 -3.05 6.63 30.91
CA ALA A 241 -4.26 6.16 31.56
C ALA A 241 -4.46 6.95 32.86
N ARG A 242 -5.71 7.36 33.13
CA ARG A 242 -6.07 7.92 34.43
C ARG A 242 -6.25 6.76 35.39
N ASP A 243 -5.51 6.78 36.50
CA ASP A 243 -5.72 5.87 37.63
C ASP A 243 -7.12 6.02 38.24
#